data_AF-X1L9N6-F1
#
_entry.id   AF-X1L9N6-F1
#
_cell.length_a   1.000
_cell.length_b   1.000
_cell.length_c   1.000
_cell.angle_alpha   90.00
_cell.angle_beta   90.00
_cell.angle_gamma   90.00
#
_symmetry.space_group_name_H-M   'P 1'
#
loop_
_entity.id
_entity.type
_entity.pdbx_description
1 polymer ?
#
loop_
_entity_poly.entity_id
_entity_poly.type
_entity_poly.pdbx_seq_one_letter_code
_entity_poly.pdbx_strand_id
1 'polypeptide(L)'
;MDTFMCSNWYFLRYTSPKIDNAPFDAKKVKYWLPVDLYTGGAEHAVMHLLYSRFFIKTIRDIGLVDFDEPFTHLFNQGTIIYRGGKMSKSKGNVIAPDEYVAELGADAVRGYLMFIGPWELGGEWSDSGIVGISRWQPILHLFSIKGGIINFWAGIPQKIPVRAHKGIHSIDLPSCRSKTFRTGGINK
;
A
#
# COMPACT_ATOMS: atom_id res chain seq x y z
N MET A 1 -16.92 23.53 12.24
CA MET A 1 -15.76 22.81 12.79
C MET A 1 -14.74 22.66 11.66
N ASP A 2 -13.45 22.81 11.93
CA ASP A 2 -12.39 22.68 10.91
C ASP A 2 -12.27 21.22 10.41
N THR A 3 -11.81 21.03 9.16
CA THR A 3 -11.78 19.71 8.51
C THR A 3 -10.82 18.74 9.20
N PHE A 4 -9.77 19.26 9.85
CA PHE A 4 -8.82 18.45 10.61
C PHE A 4 -9.47 17.76 11.81
N MET A 5 -10.55 18.31 12.38
CA MET A 5 -11.25 17.70 13.51
C MET A 5 -11.83 16.33 13.17
N CYS A 6 -12.30 16.14 11.93
CA CYS A 6 -12.78 14.83 11.49
C CYS A 6 -11.60 13.86 11.24
N SER A 7 -10.47 14.37 10.75
CA SER A 7 -9.31 13.55 10.42
C SER A 7 -8.51 13.07 11.64
N ASN A 8 -8.66 13.69 12.81
CA ASN A 8 -7.84 13.33 13.99
C ASN A 8 -8.23 12.01 14.64
N TRP A 9 -9.43 11.48 14.35
CA TRP A 9 -9.97 10.31 15.06
C TRP A 9 -10.75 9.33 14.16
N TYR A 10 -10.77 9.54 12.84
CA TYR A 10 -11.49 8.64 11.91
C TYR A 10 -11.05 7.18 12.00
N PHE A 11 -9.76 6.92 12.29
CA PHE A 11 -9.23 5.56 12.47
C PHE A 11 -9.81 4.86 13.71
N LEU A 12 -10.17 5.60 14.76
CA LEU A 12 -10.94 5.06 15.89
C LEU A 12 -12.35 4.67 15.45
N ARG A 13 -12.99 5.52 14.63
CA ARG A 13 -14.36 5.28 14.14
C ARG A 13 -14.45 4.07 13.23
N TYR A 14 -13.40 3.75 12.45
CA TYR A 14 -13.39 2.55 11.60
C TYR A 14 -13.52 1.23 12.37
N THR A 15 -13.16 1.20 13.66
CA THR A 15 -13.37 0.01 14.49
C THR A 15 -14.85 -0.31 14.70
N SER A 16 -15.71 0.70 14.63
CA SER A 16 -17.14 0.62 14.94
C SER A 16 -17.95 1.69 14.17
N PRO A 17 -18.04 1.62 12.83
CA PRO A 17 -18.60 2.72 12.04
C PRO A 17 -20.12 2.90 12.19
N LYS A 18 -20.84 1.83 12.56
CA LYS A 18 -22.31 1.75 12.61
C LYS A 18 -22.92 2.03 13.99
N ILE A 19 -22.15 2.53 14.95
CA ILE A 19 -22.62 2.82 16.30
C ILE A 19 -23.15 4.25 16.40
N ASP A 20 -24.44 4.39 16.72
CA ASP A 20 -25.09 5.72 16.71
C ASP A 20 -25.12 6.38 18.10
N ASN A 21 -24.90 5.60 19.16
CA ASN A 21 -25.03 6.06 20.54
C ASN A 21 -23.68 6.35 21.24
N ALA A 22 -22.55 6.16 20.56
CA ALA A 22 -21.23 6.48 21.09
C ALA A 22 -20.24 6.83 19.94
N PRO A 23 -19.12 7.50 20.26
CA PRO A 23 -18.08 7.77 19.26
C PRO A 23 -17.46 6.49 18.68
N PHE A 24 -17.19 5.50 19.55
CA PHE A 24 -16.64 4.20 19.19
C PHE A 24 -16.90 3.16 20.29
N ASP A 25 -16.80 1.87 19.94
CA ASP A 25 -16.84 0.74 20.86
C ASP A 25 -15.45 0.49 21.46
N ALA A 26 -15.31 0.69 22.78
CA ALA A 26 -14.05 0.55 23.51
C ALA A 26 -13.42 -0.85 23.36
N LYS A 27 -14.22 -1.92 23.28
CA LYS A 27 -13.68 -3.29 23.12
C LYS A 27 -13.06 -3.47 21.73
N LYS A 28 -13.67 -2.88 20.70
CA LYS A 28 -13.15 -2.96 19.33
C LYS A 28 -11.94 -2.08 19.12
N VAL A 29 -11.92 -0.89 19.74
CA VAL A 29 -10.75 -0.03 19.76
C VAL A 29 -9.56 -0.75 20.38
N LYS A 30 -9.73 -1.37 21.55
CA LYS A 30 -8.67 -2.14 22.21
C LYS A 30 -8.15 -3.32 21.39
N TYR A 31 -8.99 -3.90 20.53
CA TYR A 31 -8.59 -5.02 19.68
C TYR A 31 -7.80 -4.58 18.45
N TRP A 32 -8.22 -3.49 17.79
CA TRP A 32 -7.67 -3.06 16.51
C TRP A 32 -6.57 -2.00 16.60
N LEU A 33 -6.48 -1.28 17.72
CA LEU A 33 -5.56 -0.15 17.88
C LEU A 33 -4.49 -0.44 18.93
N PRO A 34 -3.28 0.17 18.78
CA PRO A 34 -2.89 1.18 17.78
C PRO A 34 -2.76 0.63 16.36
N VAL A 35 -2.81 1.50 15.34
CA VAL A 35 -2.65 1.07 13.94
C VAL A 35 -1.20 0.61 13.74
N ASP A 36 -1.00 -0.62 13.30
CA ASP A 36 0.34 -1.17 13.10
C ASP A 36 1.14 -0.41 12.05
N LEU A 37 0.51 -0.11 10.91
CA LEU A 37 1.14 0.58 9.78
C LEU A 37 0.20 1.62 9.19
N TYR A 38 0.63 2.88 9.27
CA TYR A 38 -0.02 4.00 8.64
C TYR A 38 0.79 4.47 7.44
N THR A 39 0.13 4.60 6.28
CA THR A 39 0.76 5.10 5.05
C THR A 39 0.13 6.43 4.63
N GLY A 40 0.98 7.43 4.36
CA GLY A 40 0.52 8.77 3.99
C GLY A 40 1.63 9.60 3.38
N GLY A 41 1.27 10.61 2.58
CA GLY A 41 2.26 11.51 2.01
C GLY A 41 2.92 12.37 3.08
N ALA A 42 4.20 12.71 2.87
CA ALA A 42 4.99 13.52 3.81
C ALA A 42 4.39 14.92 4.05
N GLU A 43 3.51 15.40 3.17
CA GLU A 43 2.77 16.67 3.30
C GLU A 43 1.91 16.74 4.57
N HIS A 44 1.56 15.61 5.18
CA HIS A 44 0.70 15.55 6.37
C HIS A 44 1.47 15.53 7.70
N ALA A 45 2.82 15.60 7.66
CA ALA A 45 3.69 15.50 8.83
C ALA A 45 3.39 16.52 9.95
N VAL A 46 3.20 17.78 9.58
CA VAL A 46 3.04 18.89 10.56
C VAL A 46 1.60 19.25 10.88
N MET A 47 0.62 18.59 10.24
CA MET A 47 -0.81 18.85 10.46
C MET A 47 -1.49 17.59 10.98
N HIS A 48 -2.07 16.78 10.10
CA HIS A 48 -2.86 15.61 10.48
C HIS A 48 -2.11 14.65 11.42
N LEU A 49 -0.84 14.36 11.15
CA LEU A 49 -0.06 13.44 11.99
C LEU A 49 0.20 14.04 13.38
N LEU A 50 0.50 15.34 13.47
CA LEU A 50 0.66 16.03 14.75
C LEU A 50 -0.66 16.07 15.54
N TYR A 51 -1.75 16.45 14.88
CA TYR A 51 -3.06 16.58 15.52
C TYR A 51 -3.64 15.23 15.96
N SER A 52 -3.44 14.16 15.17
CA SER A 52 -3.88 12.81 15.55
C SER A 52 -3.16 12.32 16.82
N ARG A 53 -1.85 12.57 16.92
CA ARG A 53 -1.07 12.23 18.13
C ARG A 53 -1.55 13.02 19.35
N PHE A 54 -1.74 14.33 19.19
CA PHE A 54 -2.28 15.18 20.26
C PHE A 54 -3.67 14.71 20.72
N PHE A 55 -4.54 14.38 19.78
CA PHE A 55 -5.88 13.91 20.06
C PHE A 55 -5.87 12.59 20.84
N ILE A 56 -5.06 11.61 20.41
CA ILE A 56 -4.91 10.33 21.13
C ILE A 56 -4.43 10.53 22.56
N LYS A 57 -3.41 11.35 22.78
CA LYS A 57 -2.91 11.62 24.13
C LYS A 57 -4.00 12.28 25.00
N THR A 58 -4.75 13.21 24.43
CA THR A 58 -5.87 13.85 25.14
C THR A 58 -6.96 12.85 25.53
N ILE A 59 -7.39 11.99 24.59
CA ILE A 59 -8.46 11.01 24.88
C ILE A 59 -7.99 9.87 25.79
N ARG A 60 -6.69 9.57 25.80
CA ARG A 60 -6.07 8.66 26.76
C ARG A 60 -6.09 9.26 28.16
N ASP A 61 -5.73 10.53 28.30
CA ASP A 61 -5.66 11.20 29.61
C ASP A 61 -7.04 11.33 30.29
N ILE A 62 -8.12 11.38 29.51
CA ILE A 62 -9.51 11.28 30.01
C ILE A 62 -10.03 9.84 30.15
N GLY A 63 -9.20 8.83 29.87
CA GLY A 63 -9.49 7.41 30.10
C GLY A 63 -10.30 6.70 29.02
N LEU A 64 -10.40 7.24 27.79
CA LEU A 64 -11.17 6.61 26.70
C LEU A 64 -10.38 5.53 25.94
N VAL A 65 -9.05 5.58 25.96
CA VAL A 65 -8.15 4.61 25.31
C VAL A 65 -6.95 4.31 26.21
N ASP A 66 -6.31 3.15 26.01
CA ASP A 66 -5.19 2.65 26.82
C ASP A 66 -3.84 2.64 26.09
N PHE A 67 -3.70 3.37 24.98
CA PHE A 67 -2.46 3.48 24.19
C PHE A 67 -2.00 4.94 24.04
N ASP A 68 -0.69 5.13 23.79
CA ASP A 68 -0.04 6.46 23.78
C ASP A 68 0.10 7.08 22.38
N GLU A 69 0.23 6.26 21.33
CA GLU A 69 0.44 6.71 19.96
C GLU A 69 -0.59 6.06 19.02
N PRO A 70 -1.18 6.81 18.05
CA PRO A 70 -2.17 6.27 17.12
C PRO A 70 -1.60 5.26 16.13
N PHE A 71 -0.32 5.41 15.76
CA PHE A 71 0.34 4.68 14.68
C PHE A 71 1.67 4.11 15.18
N THR A 72 1.85 2.79 15.13
CA THR A 72 3.10 2.11 15.54
C THR A 72 4.21 2.35 14.52
N HIS A 73 3.88 2.26 13.23
CA HIS A 73 4.78 2.58 12.13
C HIS A 73 4.12 3.57 11.18
N LEU A 74 4.86 4.62 10.82
CA LEU A 74 4.51 5.54 9.76
C LEU A 74 5.40 5.27 8.55
N PHE A 75 4.80 5.16 7.38
CA PHE A 75 5.53 4.96 6.13
C PHE A 75 5.06 5.95 5.07
N ASN A 76 5.97 6.77 4.57
CA ASN A 76 5.63 7.80 3.60
C ASN A 76 5.81 7.26 2.18
N GLN A 77 4.72 7.16 1.42
CA GLN A 77 4.84 6.82 0.00
C GLN A 77 5.43 8.00 -0.79
N GLY A 78 6.20 7.67 -1.81
CA GLY A 78 6.73 8.62 -2.75
C GLY A 78 5.65 9.18 -3.68
N THR A 79 5.96 10.30 -4.32
CA THR A 79 5.03 10.96 -5.24
C THR A 79 5.19 10.41 -6.64
N ILE A 80 4.07 10.07 -7.29
CA ILE A 80 4.07 9.76 -8.73
C ILE A 80 4.05 11.07 -9.51
N ILE A 81 5.01 11.21 -10.42
CA ILE A 81 5.15 12.37 -11.30
C ILE A 81 4.80 12.01 -12.74
N TYR A 82 4.38 12.99 -13.52
CA TYR A 82 4.15 12.84 -14.95
C TYR A 82 4.60 14.09 -15.69
N ARG A 83 5.33 13.91 -16.80
CA ARG A 83 5.97 14.97 -17.59
C ARG A 83 6.90 15.85 -16.73
N GLY A 84 7.75 15.22 -15.92
CA GLY A 84 8.73 15.91 -15.09
C GLY A 84 8.18 16.68 -13.89
N GLY A 85 6.90 16.52 -13.52
CA GLY A 85 6.32 17.24 -12.38
C GLY A 85 5.22 16.50 -11.64
N LYS A 86 4.96 16.92 -10.39
CA LYS A 86 3.82 16.43 -9.59
C LYS A 86 2.52 16.63 -10.36
N MET A 87 1.69 15.58 -10.40
CA MET A 87 0.38 15.63 -11.04
C MET A 87 -0.53 16.62 -10.33
N SER A 88 -1.18 17.50 -11.09
CA SER A 88 -2.15 18.46 -10.56
C SER A 88 -3.09 18.94 -11.65
N LYS A 89 -4.35 19.23 -11.29
CA LYS A 89 -5.37 19.70 -12.24
C LYS A 89 -4.95 20.98 -12.97
N SER A 90 -4.30 21.91 -12.26
CA SER A 90 -3.82 23.17 -12.83
C SER A 90 -2.73 23.00 -13.88
N LYS A 91 -1.95 21.91 -13.83
CA LYS A 91 -0.89 21.61 -14.81
C LYS A 91 -1.37 20.75 -15.98
N GLY A 92 -2.62 20.26 -15.96
CA GLY A 92 -3.17 19.40 -17.01
C GLY A 92 -2.41 18.07 -17.19
N ASN A 93 -1.63 17.65 -16.20
CA ASN A 93 -0.81 16.43 -16.23
C ASN A 93 -1.39 15.32 -15.32
N VAL A 94 -2.69 15.35 -15.07
CA VAL A 94 -3.38 14.34 -14.25
C VAL A 94 -3.72 13.14 -15.11
N ILE A 95 -3.44 11.96 -14.60
CA ILE A 95 -3.79 10.69 -15.24
C ILE A 95 -4.94 10.06 -14.46
N ALA A 96 -6.04 9.78 -15.15
CA ALA A 96 -7.19 9.10 -14.57
C ALA A 96 -6.94 7.59 -14.61
N PRO A 97 -6.90 6.88 -13.47
CA PRO A 97 -6.64 5.44 -13.46
C PRO A 97 -7.80 4.64 -14.05
N ASP A 98 -9.03 5.17 -14.04
CA ASP A 98 -10.24 4.44 -14.44
C ASP A 98 -10.20 3.98 -15.91
N GLU A 99 -9.61 4.80 -16.80
CA GLU A 99 -9.45 4.45 -18.22
C GLU A 99 -8.53 3.24 -18.38
N TYR A 100 -7.39 3.22 -17.68
CA TYR A 100 -6.45 2.10 -17.70
C TYR A 100 -7.02 0.86 -17.02
N VAL A 101 -7.83 1.02 -15.97
CA VAL A 101 -8.52 -0.11 -15.33
C VAL A 101 -9.54 -0.73 -16.27
N ALA A 102 -10.28 0.09 -17.02
CA ALA A 102 -11.26 -0.40 -18.01
C ALA A 102 -10.59 -1.13 -19.17
N GLU A 103 -9.43 -0.65 -19.63
CA GLU A 103 -8.71 -1.23 -20.78
C GLU A 103 -7.81 -2.42 -20.39
N LEU A 104 -7.03 -2.30 -19.32
CA LEU A 104 -5.96 -3.24 -18.96
C LEU A 104 -6.28 -4.09 -17.72
N GLY A 105 -7.33 -3.73 -16.96
CA GLY A 105 -7.70 -4.38 -15.71
C GLY A 105 -6.96 -3.82 -14.48
N ALA A 106 -7.60 -3.95 -13.32
CA ALA A 106 -7.10 -3.41 -12.06
C ALA A 106 -5.74 -4.01 -11.63
N ASP A 107 -5.48 -5.27 -11.94
CA ASP A 107 -4.24 -5.95 -11.55
C ASP A 107 -3.03 -5.51 -12.37
N ALA A 108 -3.24 -5.12 -13.63
CA ALA A 108 -2.18 -4.52 -14.45
C ALA A 108 -1.76 -3.17 -13.89
N VAL A 109 -2.74 -2.33 -13.52
CA VAL A 109 -2.50 -1.00 -12.92
C VAL A 109 -1.83 -1.12 -11.55
N ARG A 110 -2.33 -1.99 -10.67
CA ARG A 110 -1.73 -2.22 -9.34
C ARG A 110 -0.32 -2.78 -9.45
N GLY A 111 -0.12 -3.79 -10.30
CA GLY A 111 1.21 -4.33 -10.58
C GLY A 111 2.16 -3.22 -11.02
N TYR A 112 1.73 -2.37 -11.95
CA TYR A 112 2.53 -1.24 -12.41
C TYR A 112 2.96 -0.29 -11.30
N LEU A 113 2.03 0.13 -10.43
CA LEU A 113 2.34 0.99 -9.30
C LEU A 113 3.34 0.35 -8.32
N MET A 114 3.31 -0.98 -8.16
CA MET A 114 4.26 -1.69 -7.29
C MET A 114 5.65 -1.88 -7.91
N PHE A 115 5.76 -1.84 -9.25
CA PHE A 115 7.02 -2.08 -9.99
C PHE A 115 7.65 -0.82 -10.60
N ILE A 116 6.95 0.32 -10.58
CA ILE A 116 7.44 1.58 -11.16
C ILE A 116 8.75 2.05 -10.50
N GLY A 117 8.88 1.86 -9.19
CA GLY A 117 10.04 2.28 -8.40
C GLY A 117 9.92 1.88 -6.94
N PRO A 118 10.92 2.22 -6.11
CA PRO A 118 10.84 2.04 -4.66
C PRO A 118 9.66 2.83 -4.07
N TRP A 119 8.92 2.20 -3.16
CA TRP A 119 7.68 2.74 -2.61
C TRP A 119 7.85 4.11 -1.93
N GLU A 120 9.00 4.36 -1.28
CA GLU A 120 9.34 5.65 -0.62
C GLU A 120 9.68 6.78 -1.59
N LEU A 121 10.26 6.45 -2.74
CA LEU A 121 10.74 7.44 -3.71
C LEU A 121 9.65 7.79 -4.74
N GLY A 122 8.77 6.83 -5.02
CA GLY A 122 7.77 6.96 -6.08
C GLY A 122 8.40 6.69 -7.44
N GLY A 123 7.89 7.37 -8.47
CA GLY A 123 8.37 7.17 -9.84
C GLY A 123 7.66 8.04 -10.86
N GLU A 124 8.23 8.08 -12.07
CA GLU A 124 7.61 8.74 -13.20
C GLU A 124 6.65 7.79 -13.92
N TRP A 125 5.39 8.23 -14.05
CA TRP A 125 4.39 7.52 -14.82
C TRP A 125 4.78 7.46 -16.29
N SER A 126 4.69 6.27 -16.87
CA SER A 126 4.96 5.98 -18.26
C SER A 126 3.93 5.03 -18.83
N ASP A 127 3.23 5.48 -19.88
CA ASP A 127 2.22 4.70 -20.59
C ASP A 127 2.82 3.47 -21.29
N SER A 128 4.10 3.52 -21.67
CA SER A 128 4.78 2.35 -22.22
C SER A 128 5.14 1.32 -21.14
N GLY A 129 5.32 1.78 -19.88
CA GLY A 129 5.67 0.92 -18.75
C GLY A 129 4.54 -0.02 -18.32
N ILE A 130 3.29 0.48 -18.33
CA ILE A 130 2.13 -0.32 -17.93
C ILE A 130 1.82 -1.46 -18.91
N VAL A 131 2.10 -1.26 -20.21
CA VAL A 131 1.95 -2.29 -21.25
C VAL A 131 2.84 -3.51 -20.99
N GLY A 132 4.01 -3.32 -20.38
CA GLY A 132 4.89 -4.43 -20.00
C GLY A 132 4.23 -5.37 -19.00
N ILE A 133 3.44 -4.83 -18.07
CA ILE A 133 2.79 -5.60 -17.01
C ILE A 133 1.49 -6.22 -17.48
N SER A 134 0.73 -5.52 -18.34
CA SER A 134 -0.46 -6.11 -18.97
C SER A 134 -0.12 -7.32 -19.84
N ARG A 135 1.08 -7.39 -20.42
CA ARG A 135 1.58 -8.58 -21.15
C ARG A 135 2.03 -9.71 -20.23
N TRP A 136 2.52 -9.39 -19.03
CA TRP A 136 3.01 -10.38 -18.08
C TRP A 136 1.88 -11.12 -17.34
N GLN A 137 0.77 -10.44 -17.03
CA GLN A 137 -0.39 -11.02 -16.33
C GLN A 137 -1.00 -12.25 -17.05
N PRO A 138 -1.28 -12.22 -18.37
CA PRO A 138 -1.77 -13.38 -19.11
C PRO A 138 -0.80 -14.58 -19.10
N ILE A 139 0.51 -14.32 -19.05
CA ILE A 139 1.52 -15.39 -18.99
C ILE A 139 1.36 -16.17 -17.68
N LEU A 140 1.21 -15.47 -16.55
CA LEU A 140 0.95 -16.11 -15.26
C LEU A 140 -0.35 -16.91 -15.26
N HIS A 141 -1.41 -16.32 -15.81
CA HIS A 141 -2.71 -16.99 -15.91
C HIS A 141 -2.63 -18.26 -16.76
N LEU A 142 -1.88 -18.22 -17.87
CA LEU A 142 -1.63 -19.39 -18.71
C LEU A 142 -0.86 -20.48 -17.95
N PHE A 143 0.15 -20.12 -17.15
CA PHE A 143 0.85 -21.07 -16.28
C PHE A 143 -0.07 -21.67 -15.20
N SER A 144 -1.02 -20.89 -14.68
CA SER A 144 -2.00 -21.34 -13.69
C SER A 144 -3.04 -22.30 -14.31
N ILE A 145 -3.59 -21.97 -15.48
CA ILE A 145 -4.59 -22.80 -16.18
C ILE A 145 -3.97 -24.04 -16.82
N LYS A 146 -2.81 -23.90 -17.48
CA LYS A 146 -2.06 -25.04 -18.03
C LYS A 146 -1.27 -25.78 -16.95
N GLY A 147 -1.60 -25.55 -15.68
CA GLY A 147 -1.14 -26.33 -14.55
C GLY A 147 -1.59 -27.79 -14.67
N GLY A 148 -0.85 -28.58 -15.44
CA GLY A 148 -0.51 -29.94 -15.08
C GLY A 148 0.21 -29.91 -13.73
N ILE A 149 -0.52 -29.62 -12.66
CA ILE A 149 -0.09 -29.78 -11.27
C ILE A 149 0.23 -31.25 -10.97
N ILE A 150 -0.22 -32.16 -11.84
CA ILE A 150 -0.04 -33.61 -11.69
C ILE A 150 1.16 -34.16 -12.48
N ASN A 151 1.55 -33.55 -13.62
CA ASN A 151 2.59 -34.13 -14.51
C ASN A 151 3.86 -33.28 -14.66
N PHE A 152 3.92 -32.05 -14.15
CA PHE A 152 5.14 -31.24 -14.20
C PHE A 152 6.21 -31.73 -13.20
N TRP A 153 5.81 -32.27 -12.05
CA TRP A 153 6.71 -32.73 -10.99
C TRP A 153 7.57 -33.96 -11.36
N ALA A 154 7.20 -34.72 -12.40
CA ALA A 154 7.91 -35.94 -12.79
C ALA A 154 9.22 -35.70 -13.56
N GLY A 155 9.47 -34.48 -14.05
CA GLY A 155 10.64 -34.15 -14.89
C GLY A 155 11.48 -32.96 -14.40
N ILE A 156 11.19 -32.41 -13.22
CA ILE A 156 11.88 -31.23 -12.69
C ILE A 156 13.17 -31.65 -11.97
N PRO A 157 14.35 -31.14 -12.37
CA PRO A 157 15.57 -31.34 -11.59
C PRO A 157 15.43 -30.69 -10.20
N GLN A 158 15.91 -31.37 -9.15
CA GLN A 158 15.89 -30.96 -7.73
C GLN A 158 16.45 -29.54 -7.43
N LYS A 159 16.97 -28.81 -8.42
CA LYS A 159 17.43 -27.42 -8.27
C LYS A 159 16.31 -26.37 -8.23
N ILE A 160 15.09 -26.70 -8.66
CA ILE A 160 13.93 -25.77 -8.63
C ILE A 160 13.42 -25.48 -7.20
N PRO A 161 13.25 -26.45 -6.27
CA PRO A 161 12.75 -26.14 -4.93
C PRO A 161 13.63 -25.14 -4.18
N VAL A 162 14.96 -25.23 -4.31
CA VAL A 162 15.89 -24.26 -3.68
C VAL A 162 15.70 -22.85 -4.25
N ARG A 163 15.47 -22.71 -5.55
CA ARG A 163 15.23 -21.39 -6.18
C ARG A 163 13.85 -20.82 -5.83
N ALA A 164 12.84 -21.68 -5.70
CA ALA A 164 11.51 -21.28 -5.24
C ALA A 164 11.52 -20.80 -3.78
N HIS A 165 12.18 -21.54 -2.88
CA HIS A 165 12.35 -21.12 -1.48
C HIS A 165 13.14 -19.83 -1.34
N LYS A 166 14.23 -19.68 -2.10
CA LYS A 166 14.95 -18.40 -2.17
C LYS A 166 14.06 -17.26 -2.70
N GLY A 167 13.21 -17.56 -3.69
CA GLY A 167 12.20 -16.64 -4.21
C GLY A 167 11.22 -16.16 -3.13
N ILE A 168 10.64 -17.09 -2.38
CA ILE A 168 9.71 -16.80 -1.27
C ILE A 168 10.37 -15.87 -0.24
N HIS A 169 11.56 -16.22 0.25
CA HIS A 169 12.29 -15.36 1.20
C HIS A 169 12.67 -14.00 0.62
N SER A 170 12.99 -13.92 -0.68
CA SER A 170 13.32 -12.66 -1.35
C SER A 170 12.12 -11.76 -1.61
N ILE A 171 10.89 -12.27 -1.49
CA ILE A 171 9.65 -11.51 -1.62
C ILE A 171 9.11 -11.10 -0.25
N ASP A 172 9.08 -12.06 0.70
CA ASP A 172 8.47 -11.86 2.01
C ASP A 172 9.24 -10.87 2.88
N LEU A 173 10.57 -10.99 2.93
CA LEU A 173 11.39 -10.13 3.78
C LEU A 173 11.34 -8.66 3.33
N PRO A 174 11.46 -8.33 2.02
CA PRO A 174 11.41 -6.95 1.59
C PRO A 174 10.00 -6.34 1.61
N SER A 175 8.95 -7.12 1.34
CA SER A 175 7.55 -6.67 1.48
C SER A 175 7.19 -6.38 2.95
N CYS A 176 7.70 -7.19 3.88
CA CYS A 176 7.36 -7.05 5.29
C CYS A 176 8.23 -6.01 6.02
N ARG A 177 9.56 -6.03 5.82
CA ARG A 177 10.51 -5.17 6.57
C ARG A 177 10.86 -3.84 5.89
N SER A 178 11.09 -3.81 4.58
CA SER A 178 11.63 -2.63 3.88
C SER A 178 10.66 -2.04 2.85
N LYS A 179 9.41 -2.56 2.82
CA LYS A 179 8.34 -2.19 1.88
C LYS A 179 8.84 -2.05 0.43
N THR A 180 9.76 -2.93 0.06
CA THR A 180 10.40 -2.93 -1.25
C THR A 180 9.69 -3.96 -2.11
N PHE A 181 8.77 -3.50 -2.96
CA PHE A 181 8.01 -4.38 -3.87
C PHE A 181 8.78 -4.71 -5.16
N ARG A 182 9.82 -3.94 -5.47
CA ARG A 182 10.77 -4.19 -6.57
C ARG A 182 12.15 -4.50 -6.03
N THR A 183 12.54 -5.78 -6.06
CA THR A 183 13.89 -6.23 -5.72
C THR A 183 14.70 -6.46 -7.00
N GLY A 184 15.30 -5.41 -7.54
CA GLY A 184 16.05 -5.51 -8.79
C GLY A 184 16.37 -4.13 -9.36
N GLY A 185 17.39 -3.50 -8.78
CA GLY A 185 18.10 -2.42 -9.45
C GLY A 185 18.95 -3.04 -10.56
N ILE A 186 18.63 -2.74 -11.82
CA ILE A 186 19.66 -2.74 -12.85
C ILE A 186 20.53 -1.53 -12.50
N ASN A 187 21.64 -1.77 -11.80
CA ASN A 187 22.72 -0.79 -11.77
C ASN A 187 23.07 -0.53 -13.24
N LYS A 188 22.81 0.70 -13.70
CA LYS A 188 23.48 1.23 -14.89
C LYS A 188 24.91 1.59 -14.52
#